data_AF-A0A0P7WAI9-F1
#
_entry.id   AF-A0A0P7WAI9-F1
#
_cell.length_a   1.000
_cell.length_b   1.000
_cell.length_c   1.000
_cell.angle_alpha   90.00
_cell.angle_beta   90.00
_cell.angle_gamma   90.00
#
_symmetry.space_group_name_H-M   'P 1'
#
loop_
_entity.id
_entity.type
_entity.pdbx_description
1 polymer ?
#
loop_
_entity_poly.entity_id
_entity_poly.type
_entity_poly.pdbx_seq_one_letter_code
_entity_poly.pdbx_strand_id
1 'polypeptide(L)'
;MRSYEDDEIWDEFQWEAHLTEMEQKSEALRSFIESNLGEDMPRWARFLKKYPSKLDAIDAYIEDELMFEDAYFPDDDDDWEDDEDDELDDFFMSGEEGDDAEDMDDGEEWKKSLSHADRQALENDGISESMWVQEMADLQDDDLFDADEYNQIYEESRMLAAEMLKLAELVPEREQDLYFIELVTETVNLGTKIAGGFAFGYDLDVLGGNIAYCKRALNSANRILELLPGLRNRQFMRLVDYRSLHERIFEVRNEIGMHIQDMREVLNDPESE
;
A
#
# COMPACT_ATOMS: atom_id res chain seq x y z
N MET A 1 -24.31 -12.83 -37.04
CA MET A 1 -23.61 -11.53 -37.08
C MET A 1 -24.29 -10.63 -36.06
N ARG A 2 -23.87 -10.75 -34.81
CA ARG A 2 -24.00 -9.67 -33.82
C ARG A 2 -22.72 -8.86 -33.98
N SER A 3 -22.83 -7.56 -34.20
CA SER A 3 -21.69 -6.65 -34.15
C SER A 3 -21.15 -6.64 -32.72
N TYR A 4 -19.83 -6.70 -32.62
CA TYR A 4 -19.06 -6.44 -31.41
C TYR A 4 -19.00 -4.92 -31.25
N GLU A 5 -20.00 -4.35 -30.58
CA GLU A 5 -20.07 -2.94 -30.20
C GLU A 5 -20.66 -2.93 -28.78
N ASP A 6 -19.87 -3.30 -27.78
CA ASP A 6 -20.18 -3.07 -26.37
C ASP A 6 -18.88 -3.12 -25.55
N ASP A 7 -17.88 -2.34 -25.98
CA ASP A 7 -16.77 -1.93 -25.10
C ASP A 7 -17.33 -0.81 -24.19
N GLU A 8 -18.33 -1.15 -23.37
CA GLU A 8 -18.93 -0.20 -22.44
C GLU A 8 -17.90 0.07 -21.33
N ILE A 9 -17.30 1.26 -21.34
CA ILE A 9 -16.42 1.73 -20.25
C ILE A 9 -17.24 1.77 -18.96
N TRP A 10 -16.82 1.00 -17.95
CA TRP A 10 -17.52 0.92 -16.67
C TRP A 10 -17.23 2.14 -15.81
N ASP A 11 -18.29 2.71 -15.23
CA ASP A 11 -18.14 3.78 -14.25
C ASP A 11 -17.62 3.26 -12.88
N GLU A 12 -17.22 4.20 -12.02
CA GLU A 12 -16.71 3.87 -10.67
C GLU A 12 -17.70 3.08 -9.79
N PHE A 13 -19.01 3.20 -10.03
CA PHE A 13 -20.02 2.52 -9.22
C PHE A 13 -20.22 1.08 -9.68
N GLN A 14 -20.11 0.83 -10.99
CA GLN A 14 -20.11 -0.51 -11.57
C GLN A 14 -18.89 -1.30 -11.07
N TRP A 15 -17.70 -0.68 -11.13
CA TRP A 15 -16.48 -1.24 -10.56
C TRP A 15 -16.59 -1.49 -9.06
N GLU A 16 -17.08 -0.53 -8.28
CA GLU A 16 -17.24 -0.69 -6.82
C GLU A 16 -18.20 -1.84 -6.47
N ALA A 17 -19.31 -1.99 -7.21
CA ALA A 17 -20.26 -3.07 -7.03
C ALA A 17 -19.63 -4.44 -7.35
N HIS A 18 -18.89 -4.53 -8.46
CA HIS A 18 -18.18 -5.73 -8.87
C HIS A 18 -17.12 -6.15 -7.84
N LEU A 19 -16.24 -5.23 -7.45
CA LEU A 19 -15.19 -5.48 -6.47
C LEU A 19 -15.77 -5.88 -5.11
N THR A 20 -16.89 -5.28 -4.69
CA THR A 20 -17.58 -5.65 -3.45
C THR A 20 -18.14 -7.07 -3.50
N GLU A 21 -18.73 -7.48 -4.63
CA GLU A 21 -19.22 -8.85 -4.79
C GLU A 21 -18.06 -9.86 -4.75
N MET A 22 -16.96 -9.55 -5.41
CA MET A 22 -15.79 -10.41 -5.47
C MET A 22 -15.07 -10.51 -4.12
N GLU A 23 -14.97 -9.41 -3.38
CA GLU A 23 -14.42 -9.38 -2.02
C GLU A 23 -15.23 -10.27 -1.06
N GLN A 24 -16.57 -10.27 -1.15
CA GLN A 24 -17.40 -11.18 -0.33
C GLN A 24 -17.13 -12.66 -0.64
N LYS A 25 -16.85 -12.99 -1.91
CA LYS A 25 -16.47 -14.36 -2.31
C LYS A 25 -15.06 -14.70 -1.80
N SER A 26 -14.14 -13.74 -1.86
CA SER A 26 -12.77 -13.88 -1.37
C SER A 26 -12.71 -13.98 0.15
N GLU A 27 -13.50 -13.21 0.91
CA GLU A 27 -13.61 -13.33 2.38
C GLU A 27 -14.02 -14.75 2.81
N ALA A 28 -14.90 -15.41 2.06
CA ALA A 28 -15.24 -16.80 2.31
C ALA A 28 -14.04 -17.75 2.08
N LEU A 29 -13.20 -17.46 1.09
CA LEU A 29 -11.96 -18.20 0.83
C LEU A 29 -10.87 -17.88 1.87
N ARG A 30 -10.68 -16.61 2.22
CA ARG A 30 -9.77 -16.10 3.24
C ARG A 30 -10.09 -16.71 4.60
N SER A 31 -11.35 -16.61 5.04
CA SER A 31 -11.79 -17.22 6.30
C SER A 31 -11.61 -18.74 6.33
N PHE A 32 -11.79 -19.43 5.19
CA PHE A 32 -11.51 -20.85 5.08
C PHE A 32 -10.02 -21.18 5.25
N ILE A 33 -9.12 -20.45 4.56
CA ILE A 33 -7.66 -20.64 4.66
C ILE A 33 -7.16 -20.30 6.08
N GLU A 34 -7.62 -19.17 6.63
CA GLU A 34 -7.22 -18.70 7.96
C GLU A 34 -7.71 -19.62 9.09
N SER A 35 -8.93 -20.15 8.97
CA SER A 35 -9.48 -21.11 9.95
C SER A 35 -8.65 -22.39 10.06
N ASN A 36 -7.92 -22.75 9.00
CA ASN A 36 -7.02 -23.91 8.99
C ASN A 36 -5.63 -23.62 9.58
N LEU A 37 -5.25 -22.36 9.73
CA LEU A 37 -3.92 -21.95 10.23
C LEU A 37 -3.89 -21.78 11.76
N GLY A 38 -5.04 -21.65 12.42
CA GLY A 38 -5.17 -21.79 13.88
C GLY A 38 -4.49 -20.71 14.73
N GLU A 39 -4.10 -19.58 14.15
CA GLU A 39 -3.44 -18.47 14.86
C GLU A 39 -4.42 -17.31 15.10
N ASP A 40 -4.65 -16.97 16.37
CA ASP A 40 -5.53 -15.89 16.86
C ASP A 40 -4.89 -14.50 16.71
N MET A 41 -3.99 -14.33 15.73
CA MET A 41 -3.13 -13.15 15.57
C MET A 41 -3.40 -12.46 14.21
N PRO A 42 -3.40 -11.12 14.14
CA PRO A 42 -3.58 -10.39 12.88
C PRO A 42 -2.53 -10.76 11.83
N ARG A 43 -2.90 -10.79 10.54
CA ARG A 43 -2.02 -11.17 9.42
C ARG A 43 -0.72 -10.37 9.39
N TRP A 44 -0.79 -9.04 9.48
CA TRP A 44 0.39 -8.16 9.45
C TRP A 44 1.43 -8.53 10.53
N ALA A 45 1.01 -9.09 11.66
CA ALA A 45 1.93 -9.51 12.72
C ALA A 45 2.75 -10.75 12.34
N ARG A 46 2.30 -11.55 11.37
CA ARG A 46 3.09 -12.65 10.78
C ARG A 46 4.23 -12.10 9.93
N PHE A 47 3.96 -11.09 9.12
CA PHE A 47 4.96 -10.43 8.29
C PHE A 47 6.01 -9.74 9.14
N LEU A 48 5.59 -9.06 10.21
CA LEU A 48 6.50 -8.43 11.17
C LEU A 48 7.49 -9.41 11.82
N LYS A 49 7.11 -10.68 11.98
CA LYS A 49 8.00 -11.74 12.50
C LYS A 49 8.90 -12.37 11.44
N LYS A 50 8.46 -12.36 10.18
CA LYS A 50 9.13 -13.03 9.06
C LYS A 50 10.22 -12.15 8.44
N TYR A 51 9.98 -10.84 8.37
CA TYR A 51 10.87 -9.90 7.70
C TYR A 51 11.65 -9.04 8.72
N PRO A 52 12.95 -8.79 8.48
CA PRO A 52 13.77 -8.00 9.38
C PRO A 52 13.44 -6.50 9.30
N SER A 53 13.33 -5.98 8.07
CA SER A 53 12.92 -4.60 7.77
C SER A 53 11.40 -4.47 7.82
N LYS A 54 10.95 -3.29 8.25
CA LYS A 54 9.52 -2.98 8.41
C LYS A 54 8.91 -2.59 7.08
N LEU A 55 9.71 -2.01 6.18
CA LEU A 55 9.29 -1.73 4.82
C LEU A 55 9.17 -3.03 4.02
N ASP A 56 10.14 -3.95 4.11
CA ASP A 56 10.04 -5.28 3.49
C ASP A 56 8.81 -6.06 3.98
N ALA A 57 8.48 -5.91 5.28
CA ALA A 57 7.29 -6.54 5.86
C ALA A 57 5.99 -5.96 5.26
N ILE A 58 5.97 -4.66 4.97
CA ILE A 58 4.83 -3.99 4.34
C ILE A 58 4.73 -4.36 2.87
N ASP A 59 5.83 -4.35 2.13
CA ASP A 59 5.84 -4.68 0.71
C ASP A 59 5.36 -6.12 0.49
N ALA A 60 5.90 -7.07 1.27
CA ALA A 60 5.44 -8.45 1.22
C ALA A 60 3.98 -8.62 1.65
N TYR A 61 3.48 -7.77 2.56
CA TYR A 61 2.07 -7.79 2.92
C TYR A 61 1.20 -7.25 1.78
N ILE A 62 1.61 -6.16 1.14
CA ILE A 62 0.90 -5.55 0.01
C ILE A 62 0.84 -6.56 -1.14
N GLU A 63 1.96 -7.15 -1.52
CA GLU A 63 2.03 -8.20 -2.55
C GLU A 63 1.11 -9.38 -2.22
N ASP A 64 1.20 -9.95 -1.00
CA ASP A 64 0.36 -11.08 -0.61
C ASP A 64 -1.12 -10.73 -0.58
N GLU A 65 -1.47 -9.50 -0.19
CA GLU A 65 -2.86 -9.03 -0.21
C GLU A 65 -3.35 -8.80 -1.64
N LEU A 66 -2.54 -8.21 -2.51
CA LEU A 66 -2.85 -8.03 -3.93
C LEU A 66 -2.99 -9.36 -4.66
N MET A 67 -2.25 -10.41 -4.32
CA MET A 67 -2.49 -11.74 -4.89
C MET A 67 -3.91 -12.29 -4.61
N PHE A 68 -4.55 -11.86 -3.51
CA PHE A 68 -5.96 -12.16 -3.27
C PHE A 68 -6.91 -11.20 -4.00
N GLU A 69 -6.41 -10.05 -4.44
CA GLU A 69 -7.12 -9.03 -5.18
C GLU A 69 -6.97 -9.15 -6.71
N ASP A 70 -5.89 -9.73 -7.21
CA ASP A 70 -5.62 -9.99 -8.63
C ASP A 70 -6.60 -11.03 -9.19
N ALA A 71 -7.16 -11.87 -8.32
CA ALA A 71 -8.29 -12.73 -8.66
C ALA A 71 -9.59 -11.95 -9.00
N TYR A 72 -9.55 -10.61 -8.97
CA TYR A 72 -10.65 -9.71 -9.31
C TYR A 72 -10.50 -9.04 -10.67
N PHE A 73 -9.36 -9.20 -11.35
CA PHE A 73 -9.29 -8.83 -12.75
C PHE A 73 -10.23 -9.77 -13.51
N PRO A 74 -11.17 -9.27 -14.32
CA PRO A 74 -11.83 -10.13 -15.28
C PRO A 74 -10.70 -10.74 -16.10
N ASP A 75 -10.52 -12.05 -16.01
CA ASP A 75 -9.59 -12.74 -16.88
C ASP A 75 -9.97 -12.32 -18.30
N ASP A 76 -9.08 -11.59 -18.98
CA ASP A 76 -8.97 -11.70 -20.44
C ASP A 76 -8.49 -13.13 -20.73
N ASP A 77 -9.36 -14.08 -20.40
CA ASP A 77 -9.39 -15.43 -20.94
C ASP A 77 -9.61 -15.27 -22.45
N ASP A 78 -8.63 -14.78 -23.21
CA ASP A 78 -8.52 -15.00 -24.67
C ASP A 78 -7.23 -14.49 -25.37
N ASP A 79 -6.20 -13.92 -24.72
CA ASP A 79 -4.97 -13.46 -25.46
C ASP A 79 -3.62 -13.99 -24.92
N TRP A 80 -3.60 -15.18 -24.30
CA TRP A 80 -2.37 -15.98 -24.22
C TRP A 80 -2.11 -16.66 -25.58
N GLU A 81 -1.73 -15.88 -26.60
CA GLU A 81 -1.05 -16.47 -27.76
C GLU A 81 0.33 -16.95 -27.30
N ASP A 82 0.50 -18.27 -27.26
CA ASP A 82 1.76 -18.99 -27.17
C ASP A 82 2.84 -18.32 -28.02
N ASP A 83 3.85 -17.74 -27.38
CA ASP A 83 5.21 -17.76 -27.91
C ASP A 83 6.14 -18.24 -26.79
N GLU A 84 6.31 -19.57 -26.77
CA GLU A 84 7.45 -20.26 -26.19
C GLU A 84 8.74 -19.64 -26.75
N ASP A 85 9.59 -19.06 -25.91
CA ASP A 85 11.04 -19.23 -26.06
C ASP A 85 11.75 -19.12 -24.70
N ASP A 86 12.33 -20.24 -24.32
CA ASP A 86 13.13 -20.51 -23.12
C ASP A 86 14.40 -19.62 -23.03
N GLU A 87 14.79 -19.22 -21.82
CA GLU A 87 16.11 -19.54 -21.22
C GLU A 87 16.29 -18.86 -19.84
N LEU A 88 16.00 -19.64 -18.79
CA LEU A 88 16.47 -19.40 -17.43
C LEU A 88 17.92 -19.90 -17.26
N ASP A 89 18.67 -19.13 -16.46
CA ASP A 89 19.90 -19.46 -15.71
C ASP A 89 21.28 -19.27 -16.39
N ASP A 90 22.02 -18.22 -15.96
CA ASP A 90 23.43 -18.33 -15.54
C ASP A 90 23.94 -17.06 -14.81
N PHE A 91 23.81 -17.07 -13.49
CA PHE A 91 24.93 -16.97 -12.53
C PHE A 91 26.29 -16.41 -13.05
N PHE A 92 26.77 -15.26 -12.52
CA PHE A 92 28.04 -15.08 -11.75
C PHE A 92 28.74 -13.70 -11.87
N MET A 93 28.95 -13.09 -10.70
CA MET A 93 29.89 -12.03 -10.23
C MET A 93 30.93 -11.33 -11.14
N SER A 94 31.07 -10.00 -10.94
CA SER A 94 32.35 -9.26 -10.66
C SER A 94 32.04 -7.88 -10.02
N GLY A 95 32.45 -7.53 -8.78
CA GLY A 95 33.71 -6.85 -8.36
C GLY A 95 33.69 -5.33 -8.70
N GLU A 96 33.96 -4.29 -7.89
CA GLU A 96 34.77 -3.99 -6.67
C GLU A 96 34.29 -2.59 -6.12
N GLU A 97 34.13 -2.39 -4.80
CA GLU A 97 34.97 -1.61 -3.83
C GLU A 97 35.06 -0.07 -3.92
N GLY A 98 34.89 0.59 -2.75
CA GLY A 98 35.28 1.98 -2.46
C GLY A 98 34.92 2.48 -1.04
N ASP A 99 35.85 2.31 -0.09
CA ASP A 99 35.92 2.94 1.27
C ASP A 99 36.04 4.49 1.18
N ASP A 100 35.86 5.37 2.19
CA ASP A 100 36.27 5.31 3.60
C ASP A 100 35.79 6.55 4.41
N ALA A 101 35.93 6.44 5.74
CA ALA A 101 36.16 7.47 6.78
C ALA A 101 35.01 7.95 7.70
N GLU A 102 35.10 7.43 8.94
CA GLU A 102 34.52 7.88 10.21
C GLU A 102 35.13 9.22 10.71
N ASP A 103 34.38 9.97 11.54
CA ASP A 103 34.92 10.50 12.81
C ASP A 103 33.79 10.76 13.84
N MET A 104 34.05 10.38 15.10
CA MET A 104 33.16 10.48 16.27
C MET A 104 33.16 11.87 16.91
N ASP A 105 32.06 12.28 17.56
CA ASP A 105 32.12 12.75 18.97
C ASP A 105 30.75 12.76 19.68
N ASP A 106 30.86 12.58 20.99
CA ASP A 106 29.96 12.33 22.13
C ASP A 106 28.60 13.05 22.24
N GLY A 107 27.65 12.32 22.83
CA GLY A 107 26.87 12.84 23.96
C GLY A 107 25.34 12.72 23.89
N GLU A 108 24.78 11.79 24.68
CA GLU A 108 23.40 11.83 25.24
C GLU A 108 22.18 11.44 24.37
N GLU A 109 22.23 10.34 23.60
CA GLU A 109 21.12 9.98 22.69
C GLU A 109 20.14 8.89 23.19
N TRP A 110 20.17 8.50 24.46
CA TRP A 110 19.28 7.47 25.03
C TRP A 110 17.82 7.96 25.28
N LYS A 111 17.44 9.12 24.72
CA LYS A 111 16.07 9.70 24.71
C LYS A 111 15.31 9.43 23.39
N LYS A 112 15.71 8.39 22.63
CA LYS A 112 15.06 7.91 21.38
C LYS A 112 13.66 7.35 21.63
N SER A 113 12.72 8.26 21.71
CA SER A 113 11.49 8.13 20.95
C SER A 113 11.71 8.07 19.44
N LEU A 114 10.72 7.60 18.67
CA LEU A 114 10.60 7.83 17.21
C LEU A 114 11.01 9.28 16.88
N SER A 115 12.25 9.43 16.43
CA SER A 115 12.91 10.69 16.13
C SER A 115 13.05 10.81 14.61
N HIS A 116 13.42 11.99 14.12
CA HIS A 116 13.86 12.14 12.73
C HIS A 116 14.90 11.07 12.33
N ALA A 117 15.73 10.61 13.27
CA ALA A 117 16.69 9.53 13.02
C ALA A 117 16.04 8.16 12.83
N ASP A 118 14.85 7.91 13.39
CA ASP A 118 14.10 6.68 13.15
C ASP A 118 13.39 6.71 11.79
N ARG A 119 12.89 7.88 11.36
CA ARG A 119 12.38 8.09 10.00
C ARG A 119 13.51 7.94 8.98
N GLN A 120 14.63 8.63 9.21
CA GLN A 120 15.81 8.53 8.37
C GLN A 120 16.42 7.11 8.41
N ALA A 121 16.30 6.39 9.52
CA ALA A 121 16.69 4.98 9.57
C ALA A 121 15.73 4.10 8.77
N LEU A 122 14.41 4.33 8.81
CA LEU A 122 13.47 3.62 7.93
C LEU A 122 13.72 3.96 6.45
N GLU A 123 13.93 5.23 6.12
CA GLU A 123 14.29 5.69 4.77
C GLU A 123 15.62 5.05 4.30
N ASN A 124 16.62 4.91 5.19
CA ASN A 124 17.90 4.28 4.89
C ASN A 124 17.85 2.74 4.87
N ASP A 125 16.96 2.12 5.65
CA ASP A 125 16.69 0.66 5.66
C ASP A 125 15.83 0.26 4.44
N GLY A 126 15.20 1.24 3.80
CA GLY A 126 14.27 1.13 2.68
C GLY A 126 14.76 1.63 1.33
N ILE A 127 16.07 1.86 1.14
CA ILE A 127 16.64 2.03 -0.23
C ILE A 127 16.72 0.65 -0.92
N SER A 128 15.63 -0.11 -0.85
CA SER A 128 15.29 -1.06 -1.89
C SER A 128 14.33 -0.28 -2.77
N GLU A 129 14.73 0.01 -4.00
CA GLU A 129 13.83 0.43 -5.07
C GLU A 129 12.69 -0.61 -5.06
N SER A 130 11.53 -0.23 -4.50
CA SER A 130 10.44 -1.18 -4.36
C SER A 130 9.98 -1.55 -5.77
N MET A 131 9.61 -2.80 -5.99
CA MET A 131 9.12 -3.26 -7.30
C MET A 131 8.03 -2.31 -7.83
N TRP A 132 7.18 -1.84 -6.91
CA TRP A 132 6.14 -0.86 -7.16
C TRP A 132 6.66 0.51 -7.60
N VAL A 133 7.75 1.04 -7.01
CA VAL A 133 8.34 2.29 -7.49
C VAL A 133 8.84 2.16 -8.93
N GLN A 134 9.37 1.00 -9.30
CA GLN A 134 9.81 0.73 -10.67
C GLN A 134 8.62 0.61 -11.64
N GLU A 135 7.59 -0.15 -11.29
CA GLU A 135 6.37 -0.28 -12.10
C GLU A 135 5.63 1.06 -12.23
N MET A 136 5.56 1.84 -11.15
CA MET A 136 5.02 3.21 -11.18
C MET A 136 5.83 4.13 -12.09
N ALA A 137 7.16 3.98 -12.11
CA ALA A 137 8.03 4.74 -13.00
C ALA A 137 7.81 4.34 -14.47
N ASP A 138 7.55 3.07 -14.75
CA ASP A 138 7.28 2.60 -16.11
C ASP A 138 5.90 3.06 -16.62
N LEU A 139 4.95 3.34 -15.72
CA LEU A 139 3.66 3.97 -16.02
C LEU A 139 3.76 5.50 -16.23
N GLN A 140 4.92 6.14 -16.00
CA GLN A 140 5.13 7.59 -16.18
C GLN A 140 5.09 8.06 -17.63
N ASP A 141 5.07 7.15 -18.62
CA ASP A 141 5.06 7.53 -20.04
C ASP A 141 3.70 8.10 -20.50
N ASP A 142 2.67 8.09 -19.63
CA ASP A 142 1.36 8.68 -19.90
C ASP A 142 1.25 10.07 -19.25
N ASP A 143 1.35 11.14 -20.06
CA ASP A 143 1.31 12.56 -19.65
C ASP A 143 -0.03 12.99 -18.97
N LEU A 144 -0.98 12.06 -18.80
CA LEU A 144 -2.34 12.32 -18.36
C LEU A 144 -2.46 12.53 -16.84
N PHE A 145 -1.58 11.92 -16.05
CA PHE A 145 -1.60 12.00 -14.58
C PHE A 145 -0.21 12.27 -14.02
N ASP A 146 -0.13 13.08 -12.94
CA ASP A 146 1.13 13.34 -12.23
C ASP A 146 1.53 12.11 -11.40
N ALA A 147 2.24 11.18 -12.04
CA ALA A 147 2.73 9.96 -11.43
C ALA A 147 3.71 10.22 -10.27
N ASP A 148 4.41 11.36 -10.26
CA ASP A 148 5.29 11.74 -9.14
C ASP A 148 4.45 12.08 -7.89
N GLU A 149 3.35 12.83 -8.07
CA GLU A 149 2.42 13.16 -6.98
C GLU A 149 1.80 11.87 -6.39
N TYR A 150 1.36 10.95 -7.23
CA TYR A 150 0.70 9.73 -6.74
C TYR A 150 1.69 8.72 -6.12
N ASN A 151 2.91 8.62 -6.65
CA ASN A 151 4.00 7.86 -6.02
C ASN A 151 4.33 8.41 -4.61
N GLN A 152 4.29 9.74 -4.44
CA GLN A 152 4.49 10.36 -3.13
C GLN A 152 3.42 9.94 -2.11
N ILE A 153 2.14 9.86 -2.52
CA ILE A 153 1.04 9.38 -1.66
C ILE A 153 1.31 7.93 -1.22
N TYR A 154 1.71 7.08 -2.16
CA TYR A 154 2.02 5.68 -1.88
C TYR A 154 3.19 5.53 -0.92
N GLU A 155 4.32 6.17 -1.19
CA GLU A 155 5.51 6.11 -0.33
C GLU A 155 5.21 6.62 1.08
N GLU A 156 4.47 7.72 1.21
CA GLU A 156 4.09 8.25 2.51
C GLU A 156 3.15 7.27 3.26
N SER A 157 2.24 6.59 2.55
CA SER A 157 1.40 5.54 3.15
C SER A 157 2.21 4.32 3.62
N ARG A 158 3.21 3.88 2.84
CA ARG A 158 4.14 2.78 3.20
C ARG A 158 4.93 3.13 4.46
N MET A 159 5.45 4.35 4.53
CA MET A 159 6.18 4.86 5.69
C MET A 159 5.31 4.93 6.94
N LEU A 160 4.07 5.40 6.82
CA LEU A 160 3.10 5.40 7.92
C LEU A 160 2.80 3.98 8.43
N ALA A 161 2.65 3.02 7.52
CA ALA A 161 2.42 1.62 7.87
C ALA A 161 3.64 1.00 8.58
N ALA A 162 4.85 1.22 8.08
CA ALA A 162 6.09 0.76 8.70
C ALA A 162 6.29 1.36 10.11
N GLU A 163 5.98 2.64 10.30
CA GLU A 163 6.00 3.29 11.61
C GLU A 163 4.99 2.68 12.58
N MET A 164 3.77 2.36 12.10
CA MET A 164 2.76 1.70 12.91
C MET A 164 3.13 0.26 13.27
N LEU A 165 3.78 -0.49 12.37
CA LEU A 165 4.32 -1.82 12.68
C LEU A 165 5.44 -1.74 13.71
N LYS A 166 6.35 -0.77 13.59
CA LYS A 166 7.39 -0.52 14.59
C LYS A 166 6.77 -0.17 15.95
N LEU A 167 5.71 0.65 15.97
CA LEU A 167 4.97 0.92 17.19
C LEU A 167 4.35 -0.36 17.78
N ALA A 168 3.74 -1.20 16.95
CA ALA A 168 3.16 -2.48 17.38
C ALA A 168 4.20 -3.43 17.99
N GLU A 169 5.42 -3.47 17.45
CA GLU A 169 6.53 -4.25 18.02
C GLU A 169 6.93 -3.78 19.43
N LEU A 170 6.87 -2.48 19.68
CA LEU A 170 7.25 -1.87 20.96
C LEU A 170 6.14 -1.92 22.01
N VAL A 171 4.87 -1.97 21.59
CA VAL A 171 3.71 -1.98 22.47
C VAL A 171 3.53 -3.40 23.07
N PRO A 172 3.50 -3.55 24.41
CA PRO A 172 3.28 -4.86 25.03
C PRO A 172 1.96 -5.49 24.60
N GLU A 173 1.92 -6.81 24.38
CA GLU A 173 0.72 -7.55 23.93
C GLU A 173 -0.55 -7.22 24.73
N ARG A 174 -0.44 -6.98 26.04
CA ARG A 174 -1.57 -6.62 26.91
C ARG A 174 -2.23 -5.26 26.59
N GLU A 175 -1.51 -4.37 25.91
CA GLU A 175 -1.96 -3.05 25.48
C GLU A 175 -2.42 -3.05 24.00
N GLN A 176 -2.19 -4.14 23.27
CA GLN A 176 -2.69 -4.35 21.90
C GLN A 176 -4.15 -4.83 21.94
N ASP A 177 -5.04 -3.97 22.41
CA ASP A 177 -6.47 -4.24 22.35
C ASP A 177 -7.00 -4.21 20.91
N LEU A 178 -8.25 -4.64 20.72
CA LEU A 178 -8.88 -4.68 19.39
C LEU A 178 -8.84 -3.33 18.68
N TYR A 179 -8.90 -2.22 19.44
CA TYR A 179 -8.81 -0.87 18.88
C TYR A 179 -7.42 -0.57 18.31
N PHE A 180 -6.36 -0.92 19.04
CA PHE A 180 -4.99 -0.78 18.55
C PHE A 180 -4.73 -1.68 17.35
N ILE A 181 -5.20 -2.93 17.39
CA ILE A 181 -5.07 -3.89 16.28
C ILE A 181 -5.78 -3.36 15.03
N GLU A 182 -6.99 -2.84 15.18
CA GLU A 182 -7.75 -2.24 14.07
C GLU A 182 -7.00 -1.05 13.48
N LEU A 183 -6.46 -0.15 14.31
CA LEU A 183 -5.69 1.00 13.84
C LEU A 183 -4.46 0.58 13.01
N VAL A 184 -3.68 -0.40 13.49
CA VAL A 184 -2.52 -0.92 12.74
C VAL A 184 -2.99 -1.53 11.41
N THR A 185 -4.05 -2.33 11.45
CA THR A 185 -4.60 -3.00 10.27
C THR A 185 -5.06 -2.00 9.21
N GLU A 186 -5.82 -0.97 9.61
CA GLU A 186 -6.27 0.08 8.69
C GLU A 186 -5.10 0.88 8.10
N THR A 187 -4.03 1.10 8.88
CA THR A 187 -2.83 1.79 8.39
C THR A 187 -2.07 0.97 7.35
N VAL A 188 -1.96 -0.34 7.53
CA VAL A 188 -1.35 -1.22 6.53
C VAL A 188 -2.23 -1.31 5.28
N ASN A 189 -3.55 -1.48 5.46
CA ASN A 189 -4.49 -1.57 4.35
C ASN A 189 -4.57 -0.28 3.53
N LEU A 190 -4.28 0.89 4.10
CA LEU A 190 -4.20 2.14 3.35
C LEU A 190 -3.23 2.02 2.17
N GLY A 191 -2.00 1.56 2.43
CA GLY A 191 -0.99 1.37 1.38
C GLY A 191 -1.40 0.30 0.38
N THR A 192 -2.00 -0.79 0.85
CA THR A 192 -2.50 -1.83 -0.05
C THR A 192 -3.58 -1.35 -1.00
N LYS A 193 -4.55 -0.54 -0.52
CA LYS A 193 -5.62 -0.05 -1.41
C LYS A 193 -5.11 0.99 -2.41
N ILE A 194 -4.07 1.74 -2.07
CA ILE A 194 -3.37 2.62 -3.01
C ILE A 194 -2.70 1.77 -4.09
N ALA A 195 -1.89 0.77 -3.70
CA ALA A 195 -1.23 -0.15 -4.62
C ALA A 195 -2.23 -0.91 -5.51
N GLY A 196 -3.38 -1.32 -4.97
CA GLY A 196 -4.44 -1.94 -5.76
C GLY A 196 -5.02 -1.01 -6.82
N GLY A 197 -5.12 0.29 -6.53
CA GLY A 197 -5.50 1.29 -7.54
C GLY A 197 -4.47 1.38 -8.67
N PHE A 198 -3.18 1.39 -8.32
CA PHE A 198 -2.08 1.37 -9.30
C PHE A 198 -2.12 0.13 -10.20
N ALA A 199 -2.38 -1.04 -9.63
CA ALA A 199 -2.43 -2.28 -10.40
C ALA A 199 -3.52 -2.27 -11.50
N PHE A 200 -4.56 -1.43 -11.38
CA PHE A 200 -5.52 -1.20 -12.47
C PHE A 200 -4.97 -0.34 -13.61
N GLY A 201 -4.05 0.58 -13.33
CA GLY A 201 -3.56 1.55 -14.31
C GLY A 201 -4.50 2.75 -14.51
N TYR A 202 -4.27 3.48 -15.61
CA TYR A 202 -4.91 4.77 -15.92
C TYR A 202 -5.66 4.80 -17.25
N ASP A 203 -5.67 3.67 -17.99
CA ASP A 203 -6.46 3.54 -19.21
C ASP A 203 -7.95 3.73 -18.91
N LEU A 204 -8.69 4.34 -19.84
CA LEU A 204 -10.07 4.79 -19.60
C LEU A 204 -11.03 3.66 -19.23
N ASP A 205 -10.84 2.47 -19.77
CA ASP A 205 -11.64 1.27 -19.55
C ASP A 205 -11.50 0.71 -18.12
N VAL A 206 -10.34 0.88 -17.50
CA VAL A 206 -10.00 0.42 -16.14
C VAL A 206 -9.92 1.55 -15.11
N LEU A 207 -9.97 2.82 -15.53
CA LEU A 207 -9.87 3.99 -14.66
C LEU A 207 -10.94 4.01 -13.56
N GLY A 208 -12.16 3.52 -13.86
CA GLY A 208 -13.22 3.35 -12.87
C GLY A 208 -12.85 2.38 -11.73
N GLY A 209 -12.06 1.35 -12.03
CA GLY A 209 -11.51 0.38 -11.08
C GLY A 209 -10.47 1.02 -10.17
N ASN A 210 -9.54 1.78 -10.75
CA ASN A 210 -8.56 2.57 -9.99
C ASN A 210 -9.27 3.54 -9.02
N ILE A 211 -10.25 4.31 -9.51
CA ILE A 211 -11.06 5.21 -8.66
C ILE A 211 -11.73 4.43 -7.51
N ALA A 212 -12.29 3.25 -7.76
CA ALA A 212 -12.92 2.44 -6.73
C ALA A 212 -11.93 2.01 -5.63
N TYR A 213 -10.69 1.65 -6.00
CA TYR A 213 -9.62 1.35 -5.04
C TYR A 213 -9.16 2.56 -4.25
N CYS A 214 -8.98 3.70 -4.90
CA CYS A 214 -8.67 4.95 -4.24
C CYS A 214 -9.75 5.35 -3.21
N LYS A 215 -11.03 5.11 -3.52
CA LYS A 215 -12.13 5.31 -2.56
C LYS A 215 -12.02 4.38 -1.35
N ARG A 216 -11.56 3.14 -1.53
CA ARG A 216 -11.28 2.21 -0.44
C ARG A 216 -10.11 2.71 0.42
N ALA A 217 -9.03 3.17 -0.21
CA ALA A 217 -7.90 3.80 0.49
C ALA A 217 -8.37 5.02 1.31
N LEU A 218 -9.22 5.87 0.72
CA LEU A 218 -9.80 7.03 1.40
C LEU A 218 -10.63 6.63 2.62
N ASN A 219 -11.39 5.53 2.53
CA ASN A 219 -12.14 4.99 3.66
C ASN A 219 -11.21 4.52 4.79
N SER A 220 -10.13 3.79 4.47
CA SER A 220 -9.10 3.41 5.44
C SER A 220 -8.49 4.64 6.11
N ALA A 221 -8.09 5.66 5.33
CA ALA A 221 -7.52 6.89 5.88
C ALA A 221 -8.48 7.62 6.84
N ASN A 222 -9.76 7.73 6.48
CA ASN A 222 -10.78 8.28 7.37
C ASN A 222 -10.94 7.44 8.64
N ARG A 223 -10.93 6.10 8.52
CA ARG A 223 -11.03 5.19 9.66
C ARG A 223 -9.85 5.33 10.61
N ILE A 224 -8.63 5.43 10.09
CA ILE A 224 -7.42 5.71 10.88
C ILE A 224 -7.60 7.01 11.67
N LEU A 225 -8.07 8.09 11.03
CA LEU A 225 -8.29 9.38 11.71
C LEU A 225 -9.36 9.30 12.82
N GLU A 226 -10.37 8.45 12.67
CA GLU A 226 -11.35 8.16 13.73
C GLU A 226 -10.74 7.36 14.91
N LEU A 227 -9.81 6.46 14.61
CA LEU A 227 -9.12 5.59 15.58
C LEU A 227 -7.88 6.26 16.21
N LEU A 228 -7.33 7.32 15.61
CA LEU A 228 -6.12 7.94 16.12
C LEU A 228 -6.31 8.57 17.52
N PRO A 229 -7.43 9.25 17.84
CA PRO A 229 -7.64 9.87 19.16
C PRO A 229 -7.50 8.91 20.34
N GLY A 230 -7.75 7.61 20.17
CA GLY A 230 -7.58 6.61 21.23
C GLY A 230 -6.12 6.35 21.61
N LEU A 231 -5.17 6.78 20.78
CA LEU A 231 -3.73 6.75 21.11
C LEU A 231 -3.29 7.93 21.98
N ARG A 232 -4.00 9.07 21.95
CA ARG A 232 -3.55 10.33 22.53
C ARG A 232 -3.17 10.26 24.01
N ASN A 233 -3.82 9.39 24.77
CA ASN A 233 -3.62 9.25 26.22
C ASN A 233 -2.90 7.94 26.60
N ARG A 234 -2.42 7.17 25.62
CA ARG A 234 -1.69 5.93 25.88
C ARG A 234 -0.26 6.26 26.33
N GLN A 235 0.25 5.50 27.31
CA GLN A 235 1.56 5.78 27.92
C GLN A 235 2.73 5.63 26.93
N PHE A 236 2.55 4.82 25.89
CA PHE A 236 3.53 4.59 24.84
C PHE A 236 3.48 5.62 23.69
N MET A 237 2.51 6.56 23.71
CA MET A 237 2.33 7.55 22.66
C MET A 237 2.70 8.95 23.16
N ARG A 238 3.68 9.58 22.53
CA ARG A 238 4.02 10.98 22.84
C ARG A 238 3.12 11.92 22.06
N LEU A 239 2.89 13.11 22.61
CA LEU A 239 2.07 14.12 21.95
C LEU A 239 2.66 14.61 20.62
N VAL A 240 3.98 14.64 20.47
CA VAL A 240 4.65 15.05 19.23
C VAL A 240 4.44 13.99 18.15
N ASP A 241 4.67 12.72 18.46
CA ASP A 241 4.45 11.60 17.52
C ASP A 241 2.99 11.52 17.09
N TYR A 242 2.07 11.62 18.06
CA TYR A 242 0.63 11.67 17.79
C TYR A 242 0.27 12.77 16.79
N ARG A 243 0.83 13.98 16.96
CA ARG A 243 0.53 15.12 16.07
C ARG A 243 1.10 14.88 14.68
N SER A 244 2.33 14.39 14.59
CA SER A 244 2.98 14.10 13.31
C SER A 244 2.23 13.03 12.54
N LEU A 245 1.85 11.92 13.19
CA LEU A 245 1.02 10.87 12.59
C LEU A 245 -0.32 11.45 12.10
N HIS A 246 -1.01 12.22 12.95
CA HIS A 246 -2.29 12.81 12.58
C HIS A 246 -2.16 13.74 11.36
N GLU A 247 -1.14 14.59 11.32
CA GLU A 247 -0.91 15.53 10.22
C GLU A 247 -0.67 14.81 8.90
N ARG A 248 0.24 13.83 8.90
CA ARG A 248 0.60 13.03 7.72
C ARG A 248 -0.56 12.18 7.20
N ILE A 249 -1.30 11.50 8.09
CA ILE A 249 -2.49 10.74 7.68
C ILE A 249 -3.56 11.68 7.10
N PHE A 250 -3.70 12.87 7.67
CA PHE A 250 -4.65 13.85 7.16
C PHE A 250 -4.26 14.40 5.78
N GLU A 251 -2.96 14.57 5.53
CA GLU A 251 -2.41 14.99 4.25
C GLU A 251 -2.63 13.92 3.17
N VAL A 252 -2.18 12.68 3.41
CA VAL A 252 -2.43 11.52 2.53
C VAL A 252 -3.92 11.37 2.21
N ARG A 253 -4.80 11.50 3.22
CA ARG A 253 -6.25 11.46 3.05
C ARG A 253 -6.78 12.54 2.08
N ASN A 254 -6.19 13.73 2.08
CA ASN A 254 -6.60 14.81 1.18
C ASN A 254 -6.05 14.60 -0.22
N GLU A 255 -4.80 14.17 -0.35
CA GLU A 255 -4.15 13.88 -1.63
C GLU A 255 -4.88 12.76 -2.38
N ILE A 256 -5.25 11.66 -1.71
CA ILE A 256 -6.11 10.61 -2.30
C ILE A 256 -7.43 11.22 -2.78
N GLY A 257 -8.00 12.13 -2.00
CA GLY A 257 -9.25 12.80 -2.36
C GLY A 257 -9.14 13.68 -3.60
N MET A 258 -8.01 14.36 -3.79
CA MET A 258 -7.72 15.16 -4.99
C MET A 258 -7.51 14.26 -6.20
N HIS A 259 -6.67 13.23 -6.06
CA HIS A 259 -6.39 12.27 -7.13
C HIS A 259 -7.66 11.58 -7.66
N ILE A 260 -8.60 11.21 -6.78
CA ILE A 260 -9.92 10.71 -7.19
C ILE A 260 -10.69 11.73 -8.05
N GLN A 261 -10.62 13.02 -7.73
CA GLN A 261 -11.29 14.04 -8.55
C GLN A 261 -10.62 14.17 -9.91
N ASP A 262 -9.29 14.18 -9.96
CA ASP A 262 -8.55 14.31 -11.21
C ASP A 262 -8.90 13.17 -12.17
N MET A 263 -8.91 11.92 -11.68
CA MET A 263 -9.37 10.76 -12.47
C MET A 263 -10.84 10.86 -12.91
N ARG A 264 -11.72 11.40 -12.06
CA ARG A 264 -13.12 11.61 -12.44
C ARG A 264 -13.28 12.69 -13.50
N GLU A 265 -12.44 13.72 -13.49
CA GLU A 265 -12.45 14.74 -14.53
C GLU A 265 -12.11 14.11 -15.89
N VAL A 266 -11.10 13.25 -15.93
CA VAL A 266 -10.72 12.48 -17.13
C VAL A 266 -11.82 11.52 -17.59
N LEU A 267 -12.37 10.71 -16.68
CA LEU A 267 -13.42 9.73 -17.00
C LEU A 267 -14.71 10.39 -17.55
N ASN A 268 -14.98 11.63 -17.15
CA ASN A 268 -16.17 12.37 -17.59
C ASN A 268 -15.88 13.38 -18.72
N ASP A 269 -14.64 13.48 -19.20
CA ASP A 269 -14.28 14.38 -20.30
C ASP A 269 -14.77 13.77 -21.64
N PRO A 270 -15.62 14.45 -22.41
CA PRO A 270 -16.04 13.97 -23.73
C PRO A 270 -14.93 14.00 -24.80
N GLU A 271 -13.74 14.55 -24.53
CA GLU A 271 -12.60 14.61 -25.46
C GLU A 271 -11.51 13.55 -25.21
N SER A 272 -11.72 12.61 -24.28
CA SER A 272 -10.73 11.59 -23.91
C SER A 272 -10.67 10.35 -24.84
N GLU A 273 -11.52 10.27 -25.89
CA GLU A 273 -11.46 9.24 -26.96
C GLU A 273 -10.51 9.57 -28.13
#